data_AF-A0A8J4X9K0-F1
#
_entry.id   AF-A0A8J4X9K0-F1
#
_cell.length_a   1.000
_cell.length_b   1.000
_cell.length_c   1.000
_cell.angle_alpha   90.00
_cell.angle_beta   90.00
_cell.angle_gamma   90.00
#
_symmetry.space_group_name_H-M   'P 1'
#
loop_
_entity.id
_entity.type
_entity.pdbx_description
1 polymer ?
#
loop_
_entity_poly.entity_id
_entity_poly.type
_entity_poly.pdbx_seq_one_letter_code
_entity_poly.pdbx_strand_id
1 'polypeptide(L)' 'VKVTVSDSSNEYKKLICKTTCTLSNNPTYIWYKNGRRVTDQDRNDEYLDVSSWDAGSYSCAVRGHEDLCSPAV' A
#
# COMPACT_ATOMS: atom_id res chain seq x y z
N VAL A 1 4.35 -9.60 1.40
CA VAL A 1 3.30 -8.59 1.66
C VAL A 1 2.11 -8.82 0.74
N LYS A 2 0.94 -8.35 1.14
CA LYS A 2 -0.31 -8.46 0.37
C LYS A 2 -1.10 -7.16 0.48
N VAL A 3 -1.60 -6.67 -0.65
CA VAL A 3 -2.58 -5.58 -0.71
C VAL A 3 -3.99 -6.13 -0.59
N THR A 4 -4.83 -5.49 0.23
CA THR A 4 -6.26 -5.75 0.36
C THR A 4 -7.04 -4.48 0.05
N VAL A 5 -8.10 -4.59 -0.74
CA VAL A 5 -8.96 -3.45 -1.09
C VAL A 5 -10.22 -3.49 -0.23
N SER A 6 -10.61 -2.34 0.31
CA SER A 6 -11.86 -2.13 1.03
C SER A 6 -12.49 -0.83 0.57
N ASP A 7 -13.82 -0.75 0.51
CA ASP A 7 -14.50 0.51 0.19
C ASP A 7 -14.48 1.43 1.43
N SER A 8 -13.95 2.65 1.29
CA SER A 8 -13.99 3.66 2.37
C SER A 8 -15.18 4.59 2.23
N SER A 9 -15.59 4.92 1.00
CA SER A 9 -16.84 5.61 0.69
C SER A 9 -17.24 5.35 -0.77
N ASN A 10 -18.33 5.96 -1.24
CA ASN A 10 -18.75 5.81 -2.65
C ASN A 10 -17.70 6.33 -3.66
N GLU A 11 -16.86 7.26 -3.21
CA GLU A 11 -15.86 7.98 -4.03
C GLU A 11 -14.42 7.54 -3.76
N TYR A 12 -14.20 6.74 -2.71
CA TYR A 12 -12.87 6.36 -2.23
C TYR A 12 -12.79 4.89 -1.85
N LYS A 13 -11.63 4.31 -2.12
CA LYS A 13 -11.24 2.96 -1.72
C LYS A 13 -10.03 3.04 -0.81
N LYS A 14 -10.04 2.22 0.22
CA LYS A 14 -8.93 2.04 1.14
C LYS A 14 -8.16 0.78 0.77
N LEU A 15 -6.93 0.98 0.32
CA LEU A 15 -5.94 -0.06 0.11
C LEU A 15 -5.20 -0.31 1.41
N ILE A 16 -5.00 -1.56 1.80
CA ILE A 16 -4.33 -1.94 3.04
C ILE A 16 -3.18 -2.88 2.70
N CYS A 17 -1.97 -2.55 3.14
CA CYS A 17 -0.78 -3.37 3.01
C CYS A 17 -0.54 -4.17 4.29
N LYS A 18 -0.55 -5.50 4.19
CA LYS A 18 -0.24 -6.38 5.32
C LYS A 18 0.93 -7.28 5.00
N THR A 19 1.83 -7.44 5.97
CA THR A 19 2.85 -8.50 5.95
C THR A 19 2.50 -9.58 6.98
N THR A 20 2.60 -10.84 6.57
CA THR A 20 2.51 -11.98 7.49
C THR A 20 3.87 -12.38 8.07
N CYS A 21 4.94 -11.70 7.64
CA CYS A 21 6.26 -11.90 8.19
C CYS A 21 6.34 -11.24 9.57
N THR A 22 6.97 -11.90 10.54
CA THR A 22 7.29 -11.39 11.88
C THR A 22 8.40 -10.34 11.82
N LEU A 23 8.22 -9.32 10.98
CA LEU A 23 9.20 -8.29 10.70
C LEU A 23 9.01 -7.11 11.66
N SER A 24 9.60 -7.22 12.87
CA SER A 24 9.54 -6.21 13.93
C SER A 24 8.12 -5.81 14.37
N ASN A 25 7.96 -5.21 15.55
CA ASN A 25 6.62 -4.96 16.11
C ASN A 25 5.81 -3.89 15.35
N ASN A 26 6.43 -3.11 14.45
CA ASN A 26 5.76 -2.04 13.66
C ASN A 26 6.50 -1.80 12.33
N PRO A 27 6.21 -2.56 11.26
CA PRO A 27 6.82 -2.32 9.95
C PRO A 27 6.33 -1.00 9.34
N THR A 28 7.24 -0.27 8.70
CA THR A 28 6.91 0.86 7.83
C THR A 28 6.69 0.33 6.42
N TYR A 29 5.66 0.80 5.73
CA TYR A 29 5.37 0.38 4.36
C TYR A 29 5.63 1.51 3.36
N ILE A 30 5.85 1.12 2.11
CA ILE A 30 6.03 2.01 0.98
C ILE A 30 5.00 1.64 -0.07
N TRP A 31 4.28 2.63 -0.59
CA TRP A 31 3.32 2.45 -1.68
C TRP A 31 3.91 2.83 -3.03
N TYR A 32 3.52 2.07 -4.05
CA TYR A 32 3.86 2.30 -5.43
C TYR A 32 2.58 2.38 -6.26
N LYS A 33 2.51 3.39 -7.13
CA LYS A 33 1.47 3.54 -8.15
C LYS A 33 2.13 3.46 -9.51
N ASN A 34 1.70 2.51 -10.34
CA ASN A 34 2.28 2.27 -11.68
C ASN A 34 3.82 2.12 -11.64
N GLY A 35 4.33 1.44 -10.61
CA GLY A 35 5.77 1.24 -10.38
C GLY A 35 6.53 2.47 -9.86
N ARG A 36 5.86 3.61 -9.64
CA ARG A 36 6.47 4.81 -9.07
C ARG A 36 6.11 4.96 -7.61
N ARG A 37 7.09 5.30 -6.78
CA ARG A 37 6.89 5.53 -5.35
C ARG A 37 5.94 6.70 -5.12
N VAL A 38 4.91 6.48 -4.31
CA VAL A 38 4.03 7.55 -3.85
C VAL A 38 4.79 8.29 -2.74
N THR A 39 5.26 9.50 -3.02
CA THR A 39 6.30 10.17 -2.20
C THR A 39 5.72 11.15 -1.15
N ASP A 40 4.40 11.13 -0.91
CA ASP A 40 3.71 12.15 -0.08
C ASP A 40 2.89 11.58 1.08
N GLN A 41 3.06 10.30 1.44
CA GLN A 41 2.39 9.72 2.60
C GLN A 41 3.37 9.49 3.75
N ASP A 42 3.70 10.57 4.46
CA ASP A 42 4.23 10.54 5.83
C ASP A 42 3.10 10.25 6.85
N ARG A 43 2.24 9.25 6.59
CA ARG A 43 1.08 8.94 7.44
C ARG A 43 0.90 7.44 7.60
N ASN A 44 1.66 6.89 8.55
CA ASN A 44 1.40 5.66 9.31
C ASN A 44 0.88 4.49 8.44
N ASP A 45 1.83 3.87 7.75
CA ASP A 45 1.73 3.42 6.36
C ASP A 45 1.01 2.08 6.11
N GLU A 46 0.07 1.64 6.96
CA GLU A 46 -0.67 0.41 6.64
C GLU A 46 -1.66 0.61 5.50
N TYR A 47 -2.17 1.82 5.29
CA TYR A 47 -3.25 2.06 4.33
C TYR A 47 -3.05 3.30 3.45
N LEU A 48 -3.64 3.24 2.27
CA LEU A 48 -3.66 4.29 1.26
C LEU A 48 -5.13 4.45 0.80
N ASP A 49 -5.70 5.64 1.03
CA ASP A 49 -6.99 6.01 0.42
C ASP A 49 -6.76 6.52 -0.99
N VAL A 50 -7.44 5.90 -1.95
CA VAL A 50 -7.42 6.26 -3.37
C VAL A 50 -8.83 6.57 -3.82
N SER A 51 -8.97 7.43 -4.83
CA SER A 51 -10.27 7.64 -5.44
C SER A 51 -10.76 6.37 -6.14
N SER A 52 -12.05 6.08 -6.08
CA SER A 52 -12.66 4.96 -6.80
C SER A 52 -12.53 5.08 -8.33
N TRP A 53 -12.29 6.30 -8.83
CA TRP A 53 -12.00 6.58 -10.24
C TRP A 53 -10.50 6.64 -10.56
N ASP A 54 -9.62 6.42 -9.58
CA ASP A 54 -8.19 6.48 -9.82
C ASP A 54 -7.75 5.25 -10.63
N ALA A 55 -7.31 5.50 -11.87
CA ALA A 55 -6.79 4.47 -12.75
C ALA A 55 -5.31 4.25 -12.47
N GLY A 56 -4.95 3.04 -12.06
CA GLY A 56 -3.57 2.66 -11.85
C GLY A 56 -3.46 1.33 -11.13
N SER A 57 -2.25 0.78 -11.16
CA SER A 57 -1.90 -0.44 -10.45
C SER A 57 -1.19 -0.06 -9.14
N TYR A 58 -1.68 -0.56 -8.02
CA TYR A 58 -1.10 -0.25 -6.71
C TYR A 58 -0.37 -1.46 -6.14
N SER A 59 0.84 -1.24 -5.65
CA SER A 59 1.58 -2.24 -4.88
C SER A 59 2.19 -1.62 -3.64
N CYS A 60 2.54 -2.47 -2.69
CA CYS A 60 3.20 -2.03 -1.46
C CYS A 60 4.40 -2.92 -1.14
N ALA A 61 5.38 -2.38 -0.42
CA ALA A 61 6.54 -3.09 0.09
C ALA A 61 6.84 -2.66 1.53
N VAL A 62 7.63 -3.45 2.26
CA VAL A 62 8.12 -3.05 3.58
C VAL A 62 9.40 -2.25 3.40
N ARG A 63 9.54 -1.13 4.12
CA ARG A 63 10.75 -0.31 4.09
C ARG A 63 11.96 -1.12 4.54
N GLY A 64 13.04 -1.07 3.77
CA GLY A 64 14.24 -1.91 4.00
C GLY A 64 14.16 -3.32 3.41
N HIS A 65 12.99 -3.73 2.90
CA HIS A 65 12.75 -4.99 2.19
C HIS A 65 11.91 -4.72 0.93
N GLU A 66 12.35 -3.73 0.14
CA GLU A 66 11.67 -3.28 -1.07
C GLU A 66 11.71 -4.33 -2.20
N ASP A 67 12.64 -5.29 -2.11
CA ASP A 67 12.71 -6.48 -2.94
C ASP A 67 11.48 -7.39 -2.78
N LEU A 68 10.82 -7.35 -1.61
CA LEU A 68 9.62 -8.10 -1.29
C LEU A 68 8.36 -7.29 -1.62
N CYS A 69 8.23 -6.74 -2.83
CA CYS A 69 7.01 -6.04 -3.26
C CYS A 69 5.80 -6.99 -3.39
N SER A 70 4.62 -6.49 -2.99
CA SER A 70 3.35 -7.16 -3.31
C SER A 70 3.09 -7.13 -4.82
N PRO A 71 2.39 -8.14 -5.38
CA PRO A 71 1.76 -8.00 -6.69
C PRO A 71 0.88 -6.75 -6.74
N ALA A 72 0.77 -6.15 -7.92
CA ALA A 72 -0.07 -4.97 -8.12
C ALA A 72 -1.56 -5.37 -8.21
N VAL A 73 -2.43 -4.51 -7.67
CA VAL A 73 -3.91 -4.60 -7.72
C VAL A 73 -4.47 -3.51 -8.62
#